data_AF-A0A3D1KTT9-F1
#
_entry.id   AF-A0A3D1KTT9-F1
#
_cell.length_a   1.000
_cell.length_b   1.000
_cell.length_c   1.000
_cell.angle_alpha   90.00
_cell.angle_beta   90.00
_cell.angle_gamma   90.00
#
_symmetry.space_group_name_H-M   'P 1'
#
loop_
_entity.id
_entity.type
_entity.pdbx_description
1 polymer ?
#
loop_
_entity_poly.entity_id
_entity_poly.type
_entity_poly.pdbx_seq_one_letter_code
_entity_poly.pdbx_strand_id
1 'polypeptide(L)' 'MTKEQGRLNLSTMQFQRFMNIVHLEGVLFGLHKAKETNKDMQAYHKYDILIFKEELKLAELTGNFTPDLLLKEMAQFSD' A
#
# COMPACT_ATOMS: atom_id res chain seq x y z
N MET A 1 30.68 14.17 8.67
CA MET A 1 29.95 13.26 7.75
C MET A 1 28.71 12.76 8.48
N THR A 2 27.60 13.47 8.35
CA THR A 2 26.30 13.09 8.93
C THR A 2 25.62 12.09 8.00
N LYS A 3 25.12 11.00 8.59
CA LYS A 3 24.50 9.86 7.91
C LYS A 3 23.27 10.30 7.11
N GLU A 4 23.37 10.37 5.79
CA GLU A 4 22.22 10.45 4.87
C GLU A 4 21.54 9.08 4.63
N GLN A 5 21.72 8.11 5.53
CA GLN A 5 21.17 6.75 5.40
C GLN A 5 19.66 6.66 5.72
N GLY A 6 18.98 7.78 5.97
CA GLY A 6 17.58 7.80 6.40
C GLY A 6 16.56 8.07 5.28
N ARG A 7 16.99 8.52 4.10
CA ARG A 7 16.08 8.75 2.98
C ARG A 7 16.28 7.64 1.97
N LEU A 8 15.21 6.88 1.71
CA LEU A 8 15.13 6.11 0.48
C LEU A 8 15.41 7.08 -0.66
N ASN A 9 16.43 6.80 -1.48
CA ASN A 9 16.85 7.66 -2.57
C ASN A 9 15.84 7.55 -3.71
N LEU A 10 14.62 8.05 -3.48
CA LEU A 10 13.49 8.00 -4.39
C LEU A 10 13.25 9.39 -4.94
N SER A 11 12.92 9.48 -6.22
CA SER A 11 12.36 10.71 -6.78
C SER A 11 11.08 11.09 -6.05
N THR A 12 10.68 12.36 -6.10
CA THR A 12 9.43 12.83 -5.46
C THR A 12 8.21 11.99 -5.88
N MET A 13 8.14 11.58 -7.15
CA MET A 13 7.06 10.72 -7.65
C MET A 13 7.12 9.31 -7.05
N GLN A 14 8.31 8.71 -6.98
CA GLN A 14 8.51 7.40 -6.37
C GLN A 14 8.20 7.44 -4.86
N PHE A 15 8.61 8.49 -4.16
CA PHE A 15 8.27 8.68 -2.74
C PHE A 15 6.76 8.85 -2.52
N GLN A 16 6.08 9.63 -3.37
CA GLN A 16 4.62 9.78 -3.31
C GLN A 16 3.92 8.44 -3.54
N ARG A 17 4.35 7.67 -4.54
CA ARG A 17 3.85 6.32 -4.81
C ARG A 17 4.05 5.41 -3.61
N PHE A 18 5.23 5.44 -2.99
CA PHE A 18 5.53 4.66 -1.79
C PHE A 18 4.58 5.01 -0.63
N MET A 19 4.37 6.31 -0.37
CA MET A 19 3.46 6.75 0.68
C MET A 19 2.00 6.38 0.40
N ASN A 20 1.58 6.41 -0.88
CA ASN A 20 0.25 5.95 -1.27
C ASN A 20 0.07 4.45 -1.00
N ILE A 21 1.08 3.63 -1.28
CA ILE A 21 1.07 2.19 -0.98
C ILE A 21 0.94 1.97 0.54
N VAL A 22 1.78 2.62 1.34
CA VAL A 22 1.72 2.52 2.81
C VAL A 22 0.35 2.94 3.35
N HIS A 23 -0.24 4.01 2.80
CA HIS A 23 -1.58 4.46 3.16
C HIS A 23 -2.64 3.39 2.87
N LEU A 24 -2.65 2.83 1.66
CA LEU A 24 -3.62 1.81 1.26
C LEU A 24 -3.50 0.52 2.09
N GLU A 25 -2.27 0.09 2.39
CA GLU A 25 -2.02 -1.05 3.30
C GLU A 25 -2.63 -0.81 4.69
N GLY A 26 -2.50 0.40 5.22
CA GLY A 26 -3.13 0.80 6.49
C GLY A 26 -4.67 0.79 6.42
N VAL A 27 -5.23 1.27 5.31
CA VAL A 27 -6.69 1.24 5.06
C VAL A 27 -7.19 -0.21 4.99
N LEU A 28 -6.53 -1.07 4.20
CA LEU A 28 -6.88 -2.49 4.06
C LEU A 28 -6.83 -3.21 5.42
N PHE A 29 -5.77 -2.99 6.19
CA PHE A 29 -5.67 -3.53 7.55
C PHE A 29 -6.86 -3.11 8.42
N GLY A 30 -7.23 -1.83 8.38
CA GLY A 30 -8.41 -1.32 9.09
C GLY A 30 -9.71 -1.95 8.62
N LEU A 31 -9.90 -2.11 7.31
CA LEU A 31 -11.09 -2.73 6.72
C LEU A 31 -11.21 -4.21 7.10
N HIS A 32 -10.12 -4.98 7.06
CA HIS A 32 -10.12 -6.37 7.50
C HIS A 32 -10.47 -6.49 8.98
N LYS A 33 -9.89 -5.63 9.83
CA LYS A 33 -10.23 -5.60 11.26
C LYS A 33 -11.70 -5.24 11.49
N ALA A 34 -12.22 -4.26 10.77
CA ALA A 34 -13.62 -3.86 10.86
C ALA A 34 -14.55 -4.99 10.39
N LYS A 35 -14.21 -5.66 9.29
CA LYS A 35 -14.93 -6.83 8.78
C LYS A 35 -15.02 -7.93 9.84
N GLU A 36 -13.90 -8.38 10.40
CA GLU A 36 -13.90 -9.42 11.43
C GLU A 36 -14.62 -8.99 12.72
N THR A 37 -14.61 -7.70 13.06
CA THR A 37 -15.38 -7.18 14.21
C THR A 37 -16.90 -7.29 13.98
N ASN A 38 -17.34 -7.31 12.73
CA ASN A 38 -18.75 -7.37 12.33
C ASN A 38 -19.15 -8.76 11.82
N LYS A 39 -18.46 -9.84 12.22
CA LYS A 39 -18.54 -11.19 11.64
C LYS A 39 -19.94 -11.83 11.55
N ASP A 40 -20.89 -11.38 12.35
CA ASP A 40 -22.26 -11.92 12.36
C ASP A 40 -23.32 -10.85 12.06
N MET A 41 -22.88 -9.68 11.58
CA MET A 41 -23.75 -8.57 11.22
C MET A 41 -23.98 -8.55 9.70
N GLN A 42 -25.15 -8.06 9.27
CA GLN A 42 -25.41 -7.84 7.84
C GLN A 42 -24.38 -6.91 7.17
N ALA A 43 -23.67 -6.08 7.95
CA ALA A 43 -22.62 -5.21 7.46
C ALA A 43 -21.36 -5.96 7.01
N TYR A 44 -21.15 -7.23 7.40
CA TYR A 44 -19.96 -8.02 7.10
C TYR A 44 -19.59 -8.01 5.61
N HIS A 45 -20.56 -8.29 4.74
CA HIS A 45 -20.35 -8.37 3.30
C HIS A 45 -20.12 -7.01 2.62
N LYS A 46 -20.48 -5.89 3.28
CA LYS A 46 -20.20 -4.55 2.74
C LYS A 46 -18.70 -4.29 2.71
N TYR A 47 -17.95 -4.86 3.65
CA TYR A 47 -16.50 -4.71 3.70
C TYR A 47 -15.80 -5.46 2.56
N ASP A 48 -16.38 -6.54 2.02
CA ASP A 48 -15.80 -7.26 0.88
C ASP A 48 -15.63 -6.34 -0.34
N ILE A 49 -16.66 -5.55 -0.64
CA ILE A 49 -16.64 -4.60 -1.77
C ILE A 49 -15.63 -3.48 -1.52
N LEU A 50 -15.52 -3.01 -0.28
CA LEU A 50 -14.56 -1.95 0.08
C LEU A 50 -13.12 -2.46 0.00
N ILE A 51 -12.83 -3.64 0.55
CA ILE A 51 -11.53 -4.29 0.49
C ILE A 51 -11.12 -4.47 -0.98
N PHE A 52 -11.99 -5.06 -1.80
CA PHE A 52 -11.71 -5.27 -3.22
C PHE A 52 -11.36 -3.97 -3.97
N LYS A 53 -12.06 -2.86 -3.69
CA LYS A 53 -11.75 -1.57 -4.31
C LYS A 53 -10.38 -1.03 -3.94
N GLU A 54 -9.97 -1.17 -2.68
CA GLU A 54 -8.66 -0.72 -2.24
C GLU A 54 -7.54 -1.66 -2.72
N GLU A 55 -7.79 -2.97 -2.80
CA GLU A 55 -6.88 -3.94 -3.42
C GLU A 55 -6.62 -3.63 -4.90
N LEU A 56 -7.63 -3.20 -5.66
CA LEU A 56 -7.42 -2.78 -7.06
C LEU A 56 -6.49 -1.58 -7.16
N LYS A 57 -6.66 -0.55 -6.32
CA LYS A 57 -5.76 0.62 -6.30
C LYS A 57 -4.34 0.22 -5.89
N LEU A 58 -4.22 -0.70 -4.93
CA LEU A 58 -2.93 -1.22 -4.51
C LEU A 58 -2.25 -1.99 -5.65
N ALA A 59 -3.00 -2.82 -6.39
CA ALA A 59 -2.50 -3.52 -7.56
C ALA A 59 -2.03 -2.56 -8.66
N GLU A 60 -2.76 -1.46 -8.91
CA GLU A 60 -2.37 -0.41 -9.85
C GLU A 60 -1.06 0.27 -9.44
N LEU A 61 -0.88 0.56 -8.15
CA LEU A 61 0.34 1.20 -7.65
C LEU A 61 1.52 0.23 -7.55
N THR A 62 1.29 -1.04 -7.29
CA THR A 62 2.37 -2.03 -7.12
C THR A 62 2.74 -2.73 -8.43
N GLY A 63 1.88 -2.67 -9.45
CA GLY A 63 2.02 -3.50 -10.66
C GLY A 63 1.96 -5.00 -10.36
N ASN A 64 1.40 -5.39 -9.21
CA ASN A 64 1.46 -6.75 -8.65
C ASN A 64 2.89 -7.28 -8.41
N PHE A 65 3.88 -6.39 -8.27
CA PHE A 65 5.21 -6.81 -7.86
C PHE A 65 5.22 -7.23 -6.40
N THR A 66 6.09 -8.19 -6.08
CA THR A 66 6.44 -8.47 -4.68
C THR A 66 7.15 -7.24 -4.09
N PRO A 67 7.12 -7.05 -2.76
CA PRO A 67 7.73 -5.88 -2.12
C PRO A 67 9.21 -5.68 -2.49
N ASP A 68 9.99 -6.76 -2.63
CA ASP A 68 11.40 -6.69 -3.02
C ASP A 68 11.60 -6.27 -4.48
N LEU A 69 10.75 -6.73 -5.40
CA LEU A 69 10.78 -6.32 -6.80
C LEU A 69 10.31 -4.88 -6.97
N LEU A 70 9.27 -4.49 -6.24
CA LEU A 70 8.79 -3.12 -6.21
C LEU A 70 9.88 -2.17 -5.71
N LEU A 71 10.53 -2.46 -4.59
CA LEU A 71 11.60 -1.60 -4.07
C LEU A 71 12.77 -1.46 -5.05
N LYS A 72 13.16 -2.54 -5.74
CA LYS A 72 14.19 -2.50 -6.77
C LYS A 72 13.77 -1.61 -7.94
N GLU A 73 12.54 -1.76 -8.42
CA GLU A 73 11.99 -0.93 -9.50
C GLU A 73 11.97 0.55 -9.09
N MET A 74 11.42 0.85 -7.91
CA MET A 74 11.29 2.22 -7.42
C MET A 74 12.64 2.92 -7.20
N ALA A 75 13.68 2.18 -6.79
CA ALA A 75 15.03 2.69 -6.57
C ALA A 75 15.89 2.77 -7.85
N GLN A 76 15.56 2.01 -8.91
CA GLN A 76 16.29 2.07 -10.17
C GLN A 76 15.97 3.32 -11.01
N PHE A 77 14.79 3.92 -10.81
CA PHE A 77 14.34 5.13 -11.52
C PHE A 77 14.57 6.43 -10.73
N SER A 78 15.52 6.45 -9.78
CA SER A 78 15.97 7.70 -9.16
C SER A 78 17.03 8.35 -10.05
N ASP A 79 16.59 9.16 -11.01
CA ASP A 79 17.46 10.09 -11.76
C ASP A 79 17.95 11.24 -10.85
#